data_AF-A0AB34DFE3-F1
#
_entry.id   AF-A0AB34DFE3-F1
#
_cell.length_a   1.000
_cell.length_b   1.000
_cell.length_c   1.000
_cell.angle_alpha   90.00
_cell.angle_beta   90.00
_cell.angle_gamma   90.00
#
_symmetry.space_group_name_H-M   'P 1'
#
loop_
_entity.id
_entity.type
_entity.pdbx_description
1 polymer ?
#
loop_
_entity_poly.entity_id
_entity_poly.type
_entity_poly.pdbx_seq_one_letter_code
_entity_poly.pdbx_strand_id
1 'polypeptide(L)'
;MELTKLEMAIAIGAFIQGLGEEVLNNNESKLLKELEDELAKILSNSTLNQIQVAGESVLNKLIQNLFEENNQEQKEPIPPYKK
;
A
#
# COMPACT_ATOMS: atom_id res chain seq x y z
N MET A 1 -0.23 2.77 10.70
CA MET A 1 1.22 2.45 10.64
C MET A 1 1.87 3.14 9.44
N GLU A 2 3.16 3.48 9.52
CA GLU A 2 3.92 4.01 8.38
C GLU A 2 4.54 2.86 7.55
N LEU A 3 4.57 3.03 6.22
CA LEU A 3 5.20 2.09 5.28
C LEU A 3 6.64 2.52 4.99
N THR A 4 7.53 1.56 4.82
CA THR A 4 8.87 1.79 4.30
C THR A 4 8.83 2.03 2.79
N LYS A 5 9.92 2.58 2.23
CA LYS A 5 10.04 2.75 0.76
C LYS A 5 9.90 1.43 -0.01
N LEU A 6 10.46 0.34 0.52
CA LEU A 6 10.37 -0.98 -0.12
C LEU A 6 8.94 -1.53 -0.05
N GLU A 7 8.27 -1.39 1.11
CA GLU A 7 6.86 -1.78 1.27
C GLU A 7 5.94 -1.00 0.32
N MET A 8 6.11 0.32 0.22
CA MET A 8 5.38 1.15 -0.74
C MET A 8 5.64 0.71 -2.17
N ALA A 9 6.91 0.44 -2.53
CA ALA A 9 7.25 0.02 -3.87
C ALA A 9 6.60 -1.32 -4.25
N ILE A 10 6.57 -2.28 -3.32
CA ILE A 10 5.90 -3.57 -3.52
C ILE A 10 4.39 -3.39 -3.69
N ALA A 11 3.75 -2.59 -2.83
CA ALA A 11 2.31 -2.36 -2.89
C ALA A 11 1.89 -1.68 -4.20
N ILE A 12 2.60 -0.63 -4.60
CA ILE A 12 2.33 0.10 -5.85
C ILE A 12 2.60 -0.80 -7.05
N GLY A 13 3.72 -1.54 -7.05
CA GLY A 13 4.04 -2.47 -8.13
C GLY A 13 3.00 -3.56 -8.32
N ALA A 14 2.46 -4.12 -7.23
CA ALA A 14 1.37 -5.08 -7.28
C ALA A 14 0.05 -4.45 -7.77
N PHE A 15 -0.24 -3.21 -7.35
CA PHE A 15 -1.42 -2.47 -7.81
C PHE A 15 -1.39 -2.21 -9.32
N ILE A 16 -0.24 -1.73 -9.84
CA ILE A 16 -0.03 -1.51 -11.28
C ILE A 16 -0.21 -2.80 -12.07
N GLN A 17 0.40 -3.91 -11.62
CA GLN A 17 0.21 -5.22 -12.25
C GLN A 17 -1.26 -5.67 -12.25
N GLY A 18 -2.00 -5.39 -11.18
CA GLY A 18 -3.42 -5.73 -11.07
C GLY A 18 -4.34 -4.91 -11.98
N LEU A 19 -3.96 -3.69 -12.36
CA LEU A 19 -4.72 -2.86 -13.31
C LEU A 19 -4.66 -3.40 -14.75
N GLY A 20 -3.64 -4.22 -15.07
CA GLY A 20 -3.44 -4.80 -16.39
C GLY A 20 -2.88 -3.83 -17.43
N GLU A 21 -2.30 -4.40 -18.49
CA GLU A 21 -1.60 -3.63 -19.54
C GLU A 21 -2.52 -2.67 -20.31
N GLU A 22 -3.82 -2.97 -20.41
CA GLU A 22 -4.79 -2.12 -21.12
C GLU A 22 -4.95 -0.74 -20.47
N VAL A 23 -4.95 -0.68 -19.14
CA VAL A 23 -5.05 0.57 -18.39
C VAL A 23 -3.74 1.36 -18.46
N LEU A 24 -2.60 0.68 -18.57
CA LEU A 24 -1.28 1.31 -18.66
C LEU A 24 -0.99 1.83 -20.08
N ASN A 25 -1.38 1.08 -21.11
CA ASN A 25 -1.14 1.45 -22.51
C ASN A 25 -2.02 2.60 -23.00
N ASN A 26 -3.23 2.76 -22.45
CA ASN A 26 -4.09 3.92 -22.74
C ASN A 26 -3.61 5.20 -22.05
N ASN A 27 -2.81 5.04 -21.00
CA ASN A 27 -2.24 6.14 -20.24
C ASN A 27 -0.78 6.31 -20.67
N GLU A 28 -0.51 7.07 -21.74
CA GLU A 28 0.83 7.60 -22.10
C GLU A 28 1.41 8.56 -21.01
N SER A 29 1.02 8.39 -19.75
CA SER A 29 1.48 9.24 -18.68
C SER A 29 2.96 8.93 -18.44
N LYS A 30 3.82 9.87 -18.83
CA LYS A 30 5.24 9.92 -18.48
C LYS A 30 5.50 9.57 -17.00
N LEU A 31 4.54 9.91 -16.14
CA LEU A 31 4.54 9.61 -14.70
C LEU A 31 4.50 8.11 -14.36
N LEU A 32 3.68 7.29 -15.03
CA LEU A 32 3.63 5.84 -14.76
C LEU A 32 4.95 5.17 -15.15
N LYS A 33 5.53 5.59 -16.27
CA LYS A 33 6.84 5.08 -16.71
C LYS A 33 7.96 5.49 -15.75
N GLU A 34 8.00 6.75 -15.33
CA GLU A 34 8.94 7.23 -14.31
C GLU A 34 8.78 6.48 -12.98
N LEU A 35 7.53 6.14 -12.62
CA LEU A 35 7.22 5.34 -11.44
C LEU A 35 7.75 3.91 -11.59
N GLU A 36 7.51 3.22 -12.71
CA GLU A 36 8.04 1.87 -12.97
C GLU A 36 9.56 1.82 -12.86
N ASP A 37 10.26 2.79 -13.46
CA ASP A 37 11.72 2.91 -13.40
C ASP A 37 12.20 3.08 -11.94
N GLU A 38 11.48 3.85 -11.13
CA GLU A 38 11.83 4.07 -9.73
C GLU A 38 11.55 2.84 -8.86
N LEU A 39 10.42 2.15 -9.10
CA LEU A 39 10.10 0.88 -8.45
C LEU A 39 11.17 -0.17 -8.74
N ALA A 40 11.61 -0.27 -10.00
CA ALA A 40 12.67 -1.19 -10.42
C ALA A 40 13.99 -0.92 -9.67
N LYS A 41 14.39 0.36 -9.50
CA LYS A 41 15.59 0.72 -8.73
C LYS A 41 15.48 0.34 -7.26
N ILE A 42 14.32 0.56 -6.64
CA ILE A 42 14.10 0.22 -5.23
C ILE A 42 14.20 -1.30 -5.03
N LEU A 43 13.61 -2.07 -5.94
CA LEU A 43 13.66 -3.53 -5.91
C LEU A 43 15.06 -4.07 -6.20
N SER A 44 15.79 -3.51 -7.18
CA SER A 44 17.14 -3.96 -7.54
C SER A 44 18.17 -3.75 -6.43
N ASN A 45 17.92 -2.80 -5.54
CA ASN A 45 18.78 -2.54 -4.37
C ASN A 45 18.48 -3.46 -3.18
N SER A 46 17.50 -4.35 -3.32
CA SER A 46 17.05 -5.25 -2.27
C SER A 46 17.35 -6.70 -2.62
N THR A 47 17.69 -7.49 -1.61
CA THR A 47 17.82 -8.95 -1.77
C THR A 47 16.44 -9.61 -1.85
N LEU A 48 16.37 -10.81 -2.43
CA LEU A 48 15.13 -11.59 -2.49
C LEU A 48 14.48 -11.77 -1.11
N ASN A 49 15.28 -12.04 -0.07
CA ASN A 49 14.79 -12.17 1.30
C ASN A 49 14.18 -10.86 1.83
N GLN A 50 14.81 -9.71 1.55
CA GLN A 50 14.26 -8.41 1.95
C GLN A 50 12.95 -8.10 1.24
N ILE A 51 12.84 -8.42 -0.05
CA ILE A 51 11.61 -8.26 -0.83
C ILE A 51 10.49 -9.13 -0.24
N GLN A 52 10.79 -10.40 0.07
CA GLN A 52 9.81 -11.31 0.65
C GLN A 52 9.30 -10.80 2.01
N VAL A 53 10.21 -10.46 2.92
CA VAL A 53 9.86 -9.95 4.26
C VAL A 53 9.06 -8.65 4.16
N ALA A 54 9.47 -7.73 3.28
CA ALA A 54 8.74 -6.48 3.06
C ALA A 54 7.37 -6.71 2.43
N GLY A 55 7.24 -7.70 1.54
CA GLY A 55 5.97 -8.10 0.93
C GLY A 55 4.98 -8.65 1.96
N GLU A 56 5.42 -9.57 2.81
CA GLU A 56 4.60 -10.10 3.91
C GLU A 56 4.21 -8.98 4.90
N SER A 57 5.17 -8.11 5.24
CA SER A 57 4.94 -6.98 6.14
C SER A 57 3.92 -5.98 5.59
N VAL A 58 4.06 -5.54 4.32
CA VAL A 58 3.12 -4.58 3.73
C VAL A 58 1.72 -5.17 3.61
N LEU A 59 1.60 -6.44 3.22
CA LEU A 59 0.31 -7.11 3.14
C LEU A 59 -0.38 -7.16 4.50
N ASN A 60 0.36 -7.56 5.56
CA ASN A 60 -0.19 -7.60 6.89
C ASN A 60 -0.64 -6.21 7.38
N LYS A 61 0.15 -5.15 7.12
CA LYS A 61 -0.22 -3.77 7.48
C LYS A 61 -1.47 -3.30 6.74
N LEU A 62 -1.59 -3.60 5.46
CA LEU A 62 -2.78 -3.24 4.67
C LEU A 62 -4.01 -3.99 5.17
N ILE A 63 -3.90 -5.29 5.44
CA ILE A 63 -4.98 -6.11 6.01
C ILE A 63 -5.41 -5.58 7.38
N GLN A 64 -4.46 -5.29 8.26
CA GLN A 64 -4.74 -4.71 9.59
C GLN A 64 -5.50 -3.39 9.47
N ASN A 65 -5.02 -2.47 8.63
CA ASN A 65 -5.71 -1.19 8.40
C ASN A 65 -7.16 -1.40 7.91
N LEU A 66 -7.38 -2.34 6.98
CA LEU A 66 -8.73 -2.64 6.47
C LEU A 66 -9.69 -3.17 7.55
N PHE A 67 -9.18 -3.91 8.53
CA PHE A 67 -9.99 -4.44 9.63
C PHE A 67 -10.09 -3.49 10.83
N GLU A 68 -9.08 -2.66 11.09
CA GLU A 68 -9.05 -1.68 12.16
C GLU A 68 -10.05 -0.53 11.94
N GLU A 69 -10.32 -0.16 10.67
CA GLU A 69 -11.34 0.84 10.32
C GLU A 69 -12.75 0.44 10.81
N ASN A 70 -13.04 -0.85 10.99
CA ASN A 70 -14.34 -1.33 11.52
C ASN A 70 -14.45 -1.25 13.06
N ASN A 71 -13.38 -0.95 13.78
CA ASN A 71 -13.36 -0.91 15.25
C ASN A 71 -13.35 0.52 15.83
N GLN A 72 -13.41 1.56 14.98
CA GLN A 72 -13.43 2.96 15.44
C GLN A 72 -14.83 3.58 15.57
N GLU A 73 -15.92 2.86 15.29
CA GLU A 73 -17.25 3.30 15.69
C GLU A 73 -17.55 2.90 17.14
N GLN A 74 -17.49 3.90 18.02
CA GLN A 74 -18.00 4.01 19.40
C GLN A 74 -16.92 4.32 20.45
N LYS A 75 -16.42 5.57 20.43
CA LYS A 75 -15.88 6.22 21.63
C LYS A 75 -16.28 7.69 21.71
N GLU A 76 -17.57 7.95 21.87
CA GLU A 76 -17.99 9.07 22.73
C GLU A 76 -19.02 8.55 23.74
N PRO A 77 -18.74 8.59 25.06
CA PRO A 77 -19.78 8.32 26.04
C PRO A 77 -20.84 9.41 25.95
N ILE A 78 -22.09 9.01 25.76
CA ILE A 78 -23.26 9.90 25.78
C ILE A 78 -23.26 10.63 27.13
N PRO A 79 -23.21 11.98 27.18
CA PRO A 79 -23.23 12.69 28.46
C PRO A 79 -24.55 12.40 29.19
N PRO A 80 -24.53 12.26 30.53
CA PRO A 80 -25.72 11.89 31.29
C PRO A 80 -26.79 12.97 31.15
N TYR A 81 -27.99 12.54 30.77
CA TYR A 81 -29.19 13.37 30.67
C TYR A 81 -29.45 14.03 32.04
N LYS A 82 -29.38 15.37 32.09
CA LYS A 82 -29.82 16.13 33.27
C LYS A 82 -31.35 16.18 33.23
N LYS A 83 -32.00 15.62 34.26
CA LYS A 83 -33.44 15.73 34.51
C LYS A 83 -33.84 17.15 34.84
#